data_AF-A0A2N2Z9W2-F1
#
_entry.id   AF-A0A2N2Z9W2-F1
#
_cell.length_a   1.000
_cell.length_b   1.000
_cell.length_c   1.000
_cell.angle_alpha   90.00
_cell.angle_beta   90.00
_cell.angle_gamma   90.00
#
_symmetry.space_group_name_H-M   'P 1'
#
loop_
_entity.id
_entity.type
_entity.pdbx_description
1 polymer ?
#
loop_
_entity_poly.entity_id
_entity_poly.type
_entity_poly.pdbx_seq_one_letter_code
_entity_poly.pdbx_strand_id
1 'polypeptide(L)'
;DFYVKYGLNAVEGVSEVASVGGYVQEYQIDVNPEALKAYRIGLDKVASAVKNSNRDIGAQTVEINKAEYLVRGLGYVKSIEDLENAVVAVNSNIPILIKDLAVVHLGPAPRRGVLDKGGAEVVGGVVVARYGANPLAVINQVKEKIKVLAPGLPTKVLKDGTVSRVTIVPFYDRTQLIHETIGTLETALSHEILISILVVIVLVLNLRASILISSLLPVAVLMTFVVMRYTGIDANVVALSGIAIAIGVMVDVGIVFVENIIRHLELPENKGKKGKALLELIHCSTVEVSGAITTALATTVVSFLPVFFMENAEGKLFKPLAFTKTFALSASFILGIVVLPTLAYWFFATDIKKEKTKKIGNISLALAGVVFAIYFGMWLPLALTLIGLKNIFHDQLPQKIGKYTTEITLGIVLTVTVFLLTEEWRPLGHGNNLLVNFFFTVILLGLILGVLMTIV
;
A
#
# COMPACT_ATOMS: atom_id res chain seq x y z
N ASP A 1 17.55 15.67 21.75
CA ASP A 1 16.51 16.70 21.57
C ASP A 1 16.86 17.80 20.58
N PHE A 2 17.89 18.61 20.80
CA PHE A 2 18.09 19.85 20.03
C PHE A 2 18.49 19.71 18.55
N TYR A 3 18.84 18.51 18.08
CA TYR A 3 19.22 18.29 16.68
C TYR A 3 18.26 17.31 15.99
N VAL A 4 18.19 16.07 16.49
CA VAL A 4 17.37 15.00 15.89
C VAL A 4 15.87 15.32 15.95
N LYS A 5 15.35 15.79 17.09
CA LYS A 5 13.90 16.06 17.25
C LYS A 5 13.42 17.12 16.26
N TYR A 6 14.12 18.24 16.17
CA TYR A 6 13.79 19.31 15.21
C TYR A 6 13.97 18.86 13.76
N GLY A 7 15.03 18.11 13.47
CA GLY A 7 15.25 17.58 12.13
C GLY A 7 14.14 16.63 11.66
N LEU A 8 13.63 15.77 12.55
CA LEU A 8 12.55 14.82 12.23
C LEU A 8 11.16 15.47 12.27
N ASN A 9 10.91 16.45 13.16
CA ASN A 9 9.66 17.21 13.18
C ASN A 9 9.43 18.02 11.90
N ALA A 10 10.50 18.36 11.17
CA ALA A 10 10.43 19.09 9.91
C ALA A 10 9.98 18.23 8.71
N VAL A 11 9.82 16.91 8.90
CA VAL A 11 9.38 15.99 7.84
C VAL A 11 7.87 16.15 7.61
N GLU A 12 7.46 16.18 6.34
CA GLU A 12 6.05 16.29 5.99
C GLU A 12 5.26 15.07 6.48
N GLY A 13 4.07 15.31 7.03
CA GLY A 13 3.23 14.25 7.60
C GLY A 13 3.68 13.73 8.97
N VAL A 14 4.75 14.28 9.57
CA VAL A 14 5.04 14.08 11.00
C VAL A 14 4.21 15.07 11.83
N SER A 15 3.61 14.58 12.91
CA SER A 15 2.88 15.39 13.90
C SER A 15 3.75 15.73 15.09
N GLU A 16 4.49 14.75 15.59
CA GLU A 16 5.34 14.91 16.77
C GLU A 16 6.47 13.90 16.75
N VAL A 17 7.62 14.32 17.29
CA VAL A 17 8.74 13.44 17.65
C VAL A 17 8.92 13.52 19.16
N ALA A 18 8.44 12.50 19.86
CA ALA A 18 8.48 12.42 21.31
C ALA A 18 9.78 11.73 21.76
N SER A 19 10.54 12.38 22.65
CA SER A 19 11.76 11.81 23.23
C SER A 19 11.41 10.82 24.33
N VAL A 20 12.12 9.69 24.38
CA VAL A 20 11.91 8.64 25.38
C VAL A 20 13.25 8.21 25.98
N GLY A 21 13.32 8.15 27.31
CA GLY A 21 14.54 7.85 28.04
C GLY A 21 15.55 9.01 28.04
N GLY A 22 16.76 8.71 28.50
CA GLY A 22 17.86 9.69 28.59
C GLY A 22 17.74 10.66 29.76
N TYR A 23 18.69 11.59 29.79
CA TYR A 23 18.83 12.60 30.83
C TYR A 23 18.66 13.99 30.23
N VAL A 24 17.74 14.77 30.79
CA VAL A 24 17.62 16.20 30.47
C VAL A 24 18.53 16.94 31.43
N GLN A 25 19.44 17.74 30.89
CA GLN A 25 20.36 18.54 31.67
C GLN A 25 19.60 19.67 32.38
N GLU A 26 19.80 19.80 33.69
CA GLU A 26 19.17 20.80 34.55
C GLU A 26 20.23 21.49 35.43
N TYR A 27 20.07 22.80 35.63
CA TYR A 27 20.85 23.54 36.62
C TYR A 27 20.20 23.33 37.98
N GLN A 28 20.88 22.62 38.87
CA GLN A 28 20.37 22.28 40.20
C GLN A 28 21.06 23.16 41.23
N ILE A 29 20.25 23.85 42.04
CA ILE A 29 20.71 24.77 43.10
C ILE A 29 20.33 24.13 44.42
N ASP A 30 21.30 23.43 45.02
CA ASP A 30 21.12 22.71 46.27
C ASP A 30 21.37 23.67 47.44
N VAL A 31 20.28 24.19 47.99
CA VAL A 31 20.33 25.20 49.06
C VAL A 31 20.65 24.57 50.40
N ASN A 32 21.63 25.12 51.13
CA ASN A 32 22.00 24.68 52.47
C ASN A 32 21.07 25.32 53.52
N PRO A 33 20.24 24.53 54.24
CA PRO A 33 19.31 25.06 55.24
C PRO A 33 20.01 25.75 56.43
N GLU A 34 21.23 25.36 56.78
CA GLU A 34 21.99 25.97 57.87
C GLU A 34 22.51 27.34 57.47
N ALA A 35 23.02 27.49 56.24
CA ALA A 35 23.45 28.77 55.68
C ALA A 35 22.28 29.76 55.60
N LEU A 36 21.11 29.31 55.11
CA LEU A 36 19.90 30.14 55.10
C LEU A 36 19.53 30.67 56.49
N LYS A 37 19.59 29.81 57.52
CA LYS A 37 19.30 30.20 58.91
C LYS A 37 20.34 31.19 59.44
N ALA A 38 21.63 30.95 59.18
CA ALA A 38 22.73 31.81 59.62
C ALA A 38 22.60 33.24 59.05
N TYR A 39 22.28 33.35 57.77
CA TYR A 39 22.07 34.64 57.09
C TYR A 39 20.65 35.20 57.25
N ARG A 40 19.72 34.45 57.89
CA ARG A 40 18.30 34.80 58.05
C ARG A 40 17.62 35.11 56.71
N ILE A 41 17.91 34.31 55.70
CA ILE A 41 17.35 34.41 54.35
C ILE A 41 16.32 33.29 54.15
N GLY A 42 15.13 33.64 53.69
CA GLY A 42 14.11 32.68 53.29
C GLY A 42 14.40 32.09 51.90
N LEU A 43 13.93 30.86 51.66
CA LEU A 43 14.09 30.18 50.36
C LEU A 43 13.43 30.95 49.20
N ASP A 44 12.36 31.68 49.48
CA ASP A 44 11.66 32.56 48.55
C ASP A 44 12.57 33.65 47.97
N LYS A 45 13.51 34.18 48.75
CA LYS A 45 14.49 35.17 48.29
C LYS A 45 15.49 34.56 47.33
N VAL A 46 15.96 33.33 47.60
CA VAL A 46 16.86 32.61 46.68
C VAL A 46 16.15 32.34 45.36
N ALA A 47 14.92 31.83 45.40
CA ALA A 47 14.12 31.59 44.19
C ALA A 47 13.88 32.88 43.39
N SER A 48 13.61 34.00 44.08
CA SER A 48 13.42 35.31 43.44
C SER A 48 14.71 35.83 42.81
N ALA A 49 15.85 35.62 43.46
CA ALA A 49 17.17 36.01 42.93
C ALA A 49 17.49 35.28 41.62
N VAL A 50 17.27 33.96 41.58
CA VAL A 50 17.45 33.16 40.36
C VAL A 50 16.55 33.66 39.24
N LYS A 51 15.26 33.88 39.52
CA LYS A 51 14.29 34.36 38.53
C LYS A 51 14.67 35.73 37.96
N ASN A 52 15.19 36.63 38.79
CA ASN A 52 15.57 37.98 38.37
C ASN A 52 16.93 38.03 37.67
N SER A 53 17.80 37.04 37.90
CA SER A 53 19.15 36.98 37.33
C SER A 53 19.21 36.34 35.94
N ASN A 54 18.09 35.80 35.44
CA ASN A 54 18.01 35.16 34.12
C ASN A 54 17.03 35.91 33.20
N ARG A 55 17.27 37.21 32.96
CA ARG A 55 16.39 38.05 32.14
C ARG A 55 17.15 39.09 31.32
N ASP A 56 16.97 39.04 30.01
CA ASP A 56 17.34 40.13 29.09
C ASP A 56 16.33 41.28 29.16
N ILE A 57 16.80 42.53 29.07
CA ILE A 57 15.95 43.72 29.08
C ILE A 57 16.30 44.60 27.87
N GLY A 58 15.30 45.04 27.12
CA GLY A 58 15.46 46.05 26.06
C GLY A 58 15.48 47.45 26.63
N ALA A 59 16.45 48.28 26.23
CA ALA A 59 16.62 49.64 26.72
C ALA A 59 16.35 50.70 25.62
N GLN A 60 15.47 50.37 24.67
CA GLN A 60 15.12 51.17 23.50
C GLN A 60 16.35 51.52 22.64
N THR A 61 16.22 52.57 21.83
CA THR A 61 17.25 53.01 20.90
C THR A 61 17.81 54.37 21.31
N VAL A 62 19.06 54.61 20.95
CA VAL A 62 19.71 55.90 21.09
C VAL A 62 20.14 56.34 19.69
N GLU A 63 19.73 57.54 19.28
CA GLU A 63 20.15 58.11 18.00
C GLU A 63 21.48 58.86 18.18
N ILE A 64 22.51 58.45 17.44
CA ILE A 64 23.79 59.14 17.39
C ILE A 64 24.16 59.32 15.92
N ASN A 65 24.40 60.57 15.49
CA ASN A 65 24.76 60.90 14.10
C ASN A 65 23.77 60.40 13.03
N LYS A 66 22.45 60.52 13.29
CA LYS A 66 21.38 60.01 12.39
C LYS A 66 21.39 58.49 12.18
N ALA A 67 22.10 57.75 13.03
CA ALA A 67 22.04 56.30 13.11
C ALA A 67 21.38 55.90 14.43
N GLU A 68 20.46 54.94 14.34
CA GLU A 68 19.74 54.41 15.49
C GLU A 68 20.50 53.21 16.08
N TYR A 69 20.92 53.31 17.35
CA TYR A 69 21.63 52.26 18.06
C TYR A 69 20.68 51.56 19.04
N LEU A 70 20.49 50.25 18.86
CA LEU A 70 19.71 49.42 19.76
C LEU A 70 20.49 49.15 21.05
N VAL A 71 19.94 49.54 22.20
CA VAL A 71 20.53 49.28 23.52
C VAL A 71 19.85 48.07 24.15
N ARG A 72 20.64 47.07 24.55
CA ARG A 72 20.17 45.82 25.17
C ARG A 72 20.97 45.50 26.42
N GLY A 73 20.26 45.23 27.52
CA GLY A 73 20.81 44.60 28.71
C GLY A 73 20.82 43.08 28.52
N LEU A 74 22.00 42.48 28.54
CA LEU A 74 22.19 41.03 28.49
C LEU A 74 22.17 40.49 29.91
N GLY A 75 21.30 39.51 30.18
CA GLY A 75 21.10 38.91 31.50
C GLY A 75 20.72 37.43 31.45
N TYR A 76 20.92 36.74 30.32
CA TYR A 76 20.81 35.28 30.26
C TYR A 76 21.97 34.59 30.98
N VAL A 77 21.61 33.59 31.80
CA VAL A 77 22.57 32.66 32.41
C VAL A 77 23.17 31.77 31.31
N LYS A 78 24.50 31.72 31.24
CA LYS A 78 25.24 30.89 30.28
C LYS A 78 26.07 29.81 30.98
N SER A 79 26.55 30.10 32.18
CA SER A 79 27.38 29.16 32.94
C SER A 79 26.87 28.98 34.38
N ILE A 80 27.47 28.04 35.10
CA ILE A 80 27.13 27.78 36.50
C ILE A 80 27.52 29.00 37.35
N GLU A 81 28.65 29.62 37.04
CA GLU A 81 29.20 30.78 37.75
C GLU A 81 28.26 32.00 37.70
N ASP A 82 27.49 32.16 36.62
CA ASP A 82 26.49 33.24 36.51
C ASP A 82 25.40 33.11 37.57
N LEU A 83 24.97 31.88 37.89
CA LEU A 83 24.00 31.60 38.95
C LEU A 83 24.64 31.72 40.32
N GLU A 84 25.86 31.21 40.50
CA GLU A 84 26.58 31.29 41.77
C GLU A 84 26.80 32.73 42.25
N ASN A 85 27.06 33.65 41.31
CA ASN A 85 27.27 35.07 41.59
C ASN A 85 25.98 35.90 41.58
N ALA A 86 24.81 35.28 41.47
CA ALA A 86 23.54 35.98 41.61
C ALA A 86 23.36 36.52 43.04
N VAL A 87 22.98 37.78 43.16
CA VAL A 87 22.81 38.47 44.45
C VAL A 87 21.44 38.14 45.02
N VAL A 88 21.42 37.60 46.25
CA VAL A 88 20.18 37.23 46.96
C VAL A 88 19.72 38.33 47.91
N ALA A 89 20.66 38.92 48.65
CA ALA A 89 20.41 40.02 49.57
C ALA A 89 21.67 40.87 49.73
N VAL A 90 21.52 42.08 50.26
CA VAL A 90 22.65 42.95 50.62
C VAL A 90 22.50 43.30 52.10
N ASN A 91 23.54 43.05 52.89
CA ASN A 91 23.58 43.41 54.30
C ASN A 91 24.80 44.32 54.55
N SER A 92 24.58 45.54 55.03
CA SER A 92 25.66 46.49 55.35
C SER A 92 26.65 46.68 54.19
N ASN A 93 26.13 46.85 52.96
CA ASN A 93 26.89 46.93 51.69
C ASN A 93 27.69 45.67 51.27
N ILE A 94 27.54 44.55 51.96
CA ILE A 94 28.12 43.27 51.55
C ILE A 94 27.02 42.43 50.87
N PRO A 95 27.17 42.07 49.58
CA PRO A 95 26.22 41.20 48.91
C PRO A 95 26.35 39.77 49.40
N ILE A 96 25.21 39.11 49.60
CA ILE A 96 25.11 37.68 49.88
C ILE A 96 24.70 37.01 48.57
N LEU A 97 25.54 36.10 48.09
CA LEU A 97 25.42 35.46 46.79
C LEU A 97 24.82 34.06 46.93
N ILE A 98 24.37 33.47 45.81
CA ILE A 98 23.86 32.09 45.82
C ILE A 98 24.94 31.11 46.28
N LYS A 99 26.20 31.27 45.86
CA LYS A 99 27.30 30.39 46.30
C LYS A 99 27.56 30.39 47.82
N ASP A 100 27.15 31.45 48.52
CA ASP A 100 27.28 31.54 49.97
C ASP A 100 26.17 30.74 50.69
N LEU A 101 25.09 30.42 49.97
CA LEU A 101 23.87 29.80 50.49
C LEU A 101 23.60 28.41 49.91
N ALA A 102 24.15 28.08 48.76
CA ALA A 102 23.81 26.90 47.96
C ALA A 102 24.99 26.43 47.10
N VAL A 103 24.95 25.15 46.71
CA VAL A 103 25.87 24.58 45.72
C VAL A 103 25.14 24.49 44.39
N VAL A 104 25.67 25.14 43.35
CA VAL A 104 25.10 25.08 41.99
C VAL A 104 25.88 24.05 41.18
N HIS A 105 25.19 23.11 40.57
CA HIS A 105 25.82 22.14 39.69
C HIS A 105 24.87 21.73 38.56
N LEU A 106 25.42 21.08 37.53
CA LEU A 106 24.65 20.49 36.46
C LEU A 106 24.28 19.06 36.84
N GLY A 107 22.98 18.78 36.89
CA GLY A 107 22.44 17.48 37.22
C GLY A 107 21.40 17.03 36.20
N PRO A 108 20.97 15.76 36.24
CA PRO A 108 19.85 15.28 35.45
C PRO A 108 18.52 15.70 36.09
N ALA A 109 17.58 16.15 35.27
CA ALA A 109 16.20 16.32 35.69
C ALA A 109 15.58 14.99 36.14
N PRO A 110 14.62 15.01 37.09
CA PRO A 110 13.94 13.80 37.53
C PRO A 110 13.25 13.09 36.36
N ARG A 111 13.65 11.84 36.12
CA ARG A 111 13.14 11.04 35.01
C ARG A 111 11.74 10.51 35.32
N ARG A 112 10.85 10.55 34.33
CA ARG A 112 9.53 9.91 34.37
C ARG A 112 9.49 8.52 33.75
N GLY A 113 10.54 8.14 33.02
CA GLY A 113 10.64 6.87 32.32
C GLY A 113 12.05 6.59 31.85
N VAL A 114 12.32 5.32 31.57
CA VAL A 114 13.59 4.80 31.07
C VAL A 114 13.29 3.97 29.83
N LEU A 115 14.18 4.00 28.83
CA LEU A 115 14.09 3.14 27.66
C LEU A 115 15.22 2.12 27.72
N ASP A 116 14.85 0.85 27.74
CA ASP A 116 15.79 -0.27 27.68
C ASP A 116 15.75 -0.92 26.30
N LYS A 117 16.92 -1.27 25.77
CA LYS A 117 17.06 -2.06 24.56
C LYS A 117 18.03 -3.22 24.84
N GLY A 118 17.48 -4.37 25.19
CA GLY A 118 18.24 -5.60 25.38
C GLY A 118 19.09 -5.61 26.66
N GLY A 119 18.59 -5.01 27.73
CA GLY A 119 19.27 -4.90 29.03
C GLY A 119 20.23 -3.71 29.14
N ALA A 120 20.29 -2.86 28.11
CA ALA A 120 21.05 -1.61 28.13
C ALA A 120 20.12 -0.41 28.03
N GLU A 121 20.32 0.58 28.90
CA GLU A 121 19.61 1.86 28.82
C GLU A 121 20.03 2.61 27.56
N VAL A 122 19.05 3.05 26.77
CA VAL A 122 19.24 3.80 25.53
C VAL A 122 18.36 5.05 25.50
N VAL A 123 18.68 5.96 24.59
CA VAL A 123 17.84 7.12 24.27
C VAL A 123 17.08 6.87 22.97
N GLY A 124 15.81 7.22 22.95
CA GLY A 124 14.93 6.97 21.80
C GLY A 124 14.07 8.17 21.44
N GLY A 125 13.50 8.10 20.23
CA GLY A 125 12.50 9.04 19.75
C GLY A 125 11.38 8.27 19.07
N VAL A 126 10.14 8.60 19.39
CA VAL A 126 8.93 8.06 18.76
C VAL A 126 8.42 9.09 17.77
N VAL A 127 8.41 8.73 16.49
CA VAL A 127 7.84 9.57 15.43
C VAL A 127 6.38 9.24 15.26
N VAL A 128 5.52 10.22 15.50
CA VAL A 128 4.06 10.10 15.37
C VAL A 128 3.64 10.73 14.05
N ALA A 129 3.03 9.93 13.17
CA ALA A 129 2.46 10.42 11.91
C ALA A 129 1.21 11.28 12.18
N ARG A 130 1.01 12.29 11.34
CA ARG A 130 -0.19 13.14 11.34
C ARG A 130 -1.41 12.31 10.96
N TYR A 131 -2.55 12.66 11.57
CA TYR A 131 -3.83 12.07 11.20
C TYR A 131 -4.10 12.26 9.69
N GLY A 132 -4.46 11.17 9.00
CA GLY A 132 -4.73 11.16 7.56
C GLY A 132 -3.48 11.15 6.65
N ALA A 133 -2.26 11.20 7.19
CA ALA A 133 -1.06 11.07 6.38
C ALA A 133 -0.80 9.61 5.98
N ASN A 134 -0.27 9.39 4.77
CA ASN A 134 0.15 8.06 4.32
C ASN A 134 1.34 7.56 5.18
N PRO A 135 1.18 6.49 5.97
CA PRO A 135 2.24 6.05 6.88
C PRO A 135 3.51 5.60 6.16
N LEU A 136 3.38 4.92 5.01
CA LEU A 136 4.53 4.43 4.25
C LEU A 136 5.35 5.59 3.68
N ALA A 137 4.68 6.62 3.16
CA ALA A 137 5.34 7.84 2.67
C ALA A 137 6.09 8.55 3.80
N VAL A 138 5.44 8.73 4.97
CA VAL A 138 6.08 9.37 6.14
C VAL A 138 7.29 8.56 6.60
N ILE A 139 7.19 7.24 6.70
CA ILE A 139 8.34 6.40 7.13
C ILE A 139 9.51 6.54 6.15
N ASN A 140 9.24 6.54 4.84
CA ASN A 140 10.29 6.70 3.83
C ASN A 140 10.97 8.07 3.94
N GLN A 141 10.20 9.15 4.08
CA GLN A 141 10.74 10.49 4.27
C GLN A 141 11.52 10.63 5.59
N VAL A 142 11.07 9.99 6.66
CA VAL A 142 11.80 9.95 7.94
C VAL A 142 13.13 9.22 7.79
N LYS A 143 13.15 8.07 7.11
CA LYS A 143 14.39 7.32 6.83
C LYS A 143 15.36 8.15 5.99
N GLU A 144 14.87 8.86 4.97
CA GLU A 144 15.67 9.79 4.19
C GLU A 144 16.22 10.93 5.04
N LYS A 145 15.38 11.54 5.89
CA LYS A 145 15.81 12.61 6.78
C LYS A 145 16.87 12.15 7.78
N ILE A 146 16.76 10.93 8.30
CA ILE A 146 17.78 10.31 9.16
C ILE A 146 19.12 10.20 8.42
N LYS A 147 19.11 9.79 7.14
CA LYS A 147 20.34 9.74 6.32
C LYS A 147 20.99 11.11 6.17
N VAL A 148 20.17 12.17 6.00
CA VAL A 148 20.67 13.56 5.92
C VAL A 148 21.24 14.05 7.26
N LEU A 149 20.65 13.66 8.39
CA LEU A 149 21.10 14.08 9.72
C LEU A 149 22.34 13.33 10.21
N ALA A 150 22.55 12.09 9.75
CA ALA A 150 23.59 11.18 10.24
C ALA A 150 25.03 11.74 10.22
N PRO A 151 25.49 12.49 9.20
CA PRO A 151 26.82 13.08 9.19
C PRO A 151 27.04 14.14 10.28
N GLY A 152 25.98 14.82 10.73
CA GLY A 152 26.05 15.84 11.78
C GLY A 152 25.98 15.28 13.21
N LEU A 153 25.92 13.95 13.36
CA LEU A 153 25.89 13.32 14.68
C LEU A 153 27.28 13.34 15.34
N PRO A 154 27.37 13.51 16.67
CA PRO A 154 28.63 13.57 17.39
C PRO A 154 29.50 12.34 17.13
N THR A 155 30.81 12.58 17.00
CA THR A 155 31.84 11.55 16.86
C THR A 155 32.85 11.67 17.99
N LYS A 156 33.38 10.54 18.43
CA LYS A 156 34.41 10.46 19.47
C LYS A 156 35.49 9.49 19.03
N VAL A 157 36.74 9.93 19.07
CA VAL A 157 37.90 9.05 18.88
C VAL A 157 38.14 8.29 20.19
N LEU A 158 38.13 6.97 20.11
CA LEU A 158 38.40 6.06 21.22
C LEU A 158 39.92 5.94 21.45
N LYS A 159 40.31 5.40 22.61
CA LYS A 159 41.72 5.29 23.02
C LYS A 159 42.57 4.41 22.08
N ASP A 160 41.91 3.54 21.31
CA ASP A 160 42.50 2.65 20.31
C ASP A 160 42.63 3.30 18.91
N GLY A 161 42.24 4.58 18.78
CA GLY A 161 42.26 5.31 17.50
C GLY A 161 41.02 5.11 16.64
N THR A 162 40.03 4.31 17.07
CA THR A 162 38.79 4.11 16.32
C THR A 162 37.82 5.28 16.52
N VAL A 163 37.09 5.66 15.47
CA VAL A 163 36.08 6.73 15.53
C VAL A 163 34.72 6.12 15.81
N SER A 164 34.17 6.35 17.00
CA SER A 164 32.80 5.99 17.35
C SER A 164 31.85 7.14 17.01
N ARG A 165 30.79 6.85 16.26
CA ARG A 165 29.74 7.81 15.89
C ARG A 165 28.43 7.38 16.52
N VAL A 166 27.68 8.34 17.03
CA VAL A 166 26.29 8.10 17.45
C VAL A 166 25.47 7.68 16.23
N THR A 167 24.81 6.52 16.30
CA THR A 167 23.96 6.00 15.22
C THR A 167 22.50 5.94 15.64
N ILE A 168 21.60 6.28 14.71
CA ILE A 168 20.15 6.10 14.90
C ILE A 168 19.80 4.71 14.40
N VAL A 169 19.41 3.81 15.31
CA VAL A 169 19.02 2.44 14.99
C VAL A 169 17.51 2.31 15.16
N PRO A 170 16.76 1.83 14.15
CA PRO A 170 15.32 1.63 14.30
C PRO A 170 15.03 0.60 15.39
N PHE A 171 14.14 0.95 16.31
CA PHE A 171 13.62 0.04 17.34
C PHE A 171 12.35 -0.66 16.86
N TYR A 172 11.48 0.08 16.18
CA TYR A 172 10.22 -0.41 15.62
C TYR A 172 9.99 0.25 14.26
N ASP A 173 9.77 -0.56 13.23
CA ASP A 173 9.58 -0.13 11.85
C ASP A 173 8.39 -0.86 11.23
N ARG A 174 7.34 -0.12 10.85
CA ARG A 174 6.11 -0.69 10.26
C ARG A 174 6.25 -0.99 8.77
N THR A 175 7.35 -0.58 8.12
CA THR A 175 7.56 -0.81 6.69
C THR A 175 7.42 -2.29 6.31
N GLN A 176 7.98 -3.20 7.12
CA GLN A 176 7.91 -4.64 6.83
C GLN A 176 6.47 -5.14 6.81
N LEU A 177 5.69 -4.85 7.86
CA LEU A 177 4.29 -5.27 7.94
C LEU A 177 3.48 -4.71 6.77
N ILE A 178 3.68 -3.45 6.38
CA ILE A 178 2.99 -2.84 5.25
C ILE A 178 3.33 -3.57 3.94
N HIS A 179 4.61 -3.88 3.69
CA HIS A 179 5.00 -4.59 2.46
C HIS A 179 4.53 -6.04 2.43
N GLU A 180 4.62 -6.79 3.53
CA GLU A 180 4.09 -8.15 3.63
C GLU A 180 2.58 -8.16 3.39
N THR A 181 1.88 -7.16 3.91
CA THR A 181 0.44 -6.99 3.72
C THR A 181 0.09 -6.69 2.26
N ILE A 182 0.79 -5.74 1.62
CA ILE A 182 0.59 -5.42 0.20
C ILE A 182 0.92 -6.63 -0.68
N GLY A 183 2.03 -7.32 -0.40
CA GLY A 183 2.43 -8.51 -1.14
C GLY A 183 1.42 -9.65 -1.01
N THR A 184 0.90 -9.89 0.20
CA THR A 184 -0.17 -10.88 0.40
C THR A 184 -1.40 -10.54 -0.43
N LEU A 185 -1.80 -9.27 -0.46
CA LEU A 185 -2.95 -8.81 -1.25
C LEU A 185 -2.72 -8.93 -2.76
N GLU A 186 -1.53 -8.56 -3.24
CA GLU A 186 -1.14 -8.70 -4.63
C GLU A 186 -1.21 -10.16 -5.07
N THR A 187 -0.63 -11.07 -4.28
CA THR A 187 -0.67 -12.51 -4.57
C THR A 187 -2.11 -13.05 -4.57
N ALA A 188 -2.94 -12.66 -3.59
CA ALA A 188 -4.32 -13.12 -3.51
C ALA A 188 -5.16 -12.64 -4.71
N LEU A 189 -5.06 -11.36 -5.08
CA LEU A 189 -5.76 -10.82 -6.25
C LEU A 189 -5.29 -11.49 -7.54
N SER A 190 -3.98 -11.73 -7.69
CA SER A 190 -3.44 -12.42 -8.86
C SER A 190 -3.99 -13.86 -8.97
N HIS A 191 -3.97 -14.60 -7.86
CA HIS A 191 -4.55 -15.96 -7.79
C HIS A 191 -6.03 -15.96 -8.13
N GLU A 192 -6.81 -15.03 -7.60
CA GLU A 192 -8.25 -14.93 -7.89
C GLU A 192 -8.51 -14.62 -9.36
N ILE A 193 -7.77 -13.70 -9.97
CA ILE A 193 -7.89 -13.39 -11.40
C ILE A 193 -7.60 -14.65 -12.22
N LEU A 194 -6.52 -15.37 -11.88
CA LEU A 194 -6.09 -16.54 -12.62
C LEU A 194 -7.06 -17.73 -12.50
N ILE A 195 -7.55 -17.99 -11.28
CA ILE A 195 -8.59 -18.99 -11.03
C ILE A 195 -9.88 -18.61 -11.76
N SER A 196 -10.26 -17.33 -11.74
CA SER A 196 -11.44 -16.85 -12.48
C SER A 196 -11.31 -17.09 -13.99
N ILE A 197 -10.14 -16.80 -14.57
CA ILE A 197 -9.87 -17.08 -15.98
C ILE A 197 -10.00 -18.58 -16.28
N LEU A 198 -9.47 -19.43 -15.41
CA LEU A 198 -9.55 -20.88 -15.55
C LEU A 198 -11.01 -21.36 -15.53
N VAL A 199 -11.81 -20.92 -14.56
CA VAL A 199 -13.23 -21.28 -14.45
C VAL A 199 -14.00 -20.84 -15.70
N VAL A 200 -13.75 -19.62 -16.19
CA VAL A 200 -14.38 -19.10 -17.43
C VAL A 200 -14.03 -19.95 -18.67
N ILE A 201 -12.78 -20.40 -18.79
CA ILE A 201 -12.36 -21.27 -19.90
C ILE A 201 -13.11 -22.61 -19.86
N VAL A 202 -13.26 -23.18 -18.68
CA VAL A 202 -13.89 -24.48 -18.47
C VAL A 202 -15.40 -24.42 -18.65
N LEU A 203 -16.05 -23.38 -18.13
CA LEU A 203 -17.52 -23.24 -18.20
C LEU A 203 -18.00 -22.93 -19.62
N VAL A 204 -17.32 -22.02 -20.33
CA VAL A 204 -17.79 -21.50 -21.62
C VAL A 204 -17.36 -22.39 -22.79
N LEU A 205 -16.30 -23.19 -22.63
CA LEU A 205 -15.73 -24.09 -23.66
C LEU A 205 -15.50 -23.42 -25.03
N ASN A 206 -15.32 -22.09 -25.05
CA ASN A 206 -15.07 -21.32 -26.25
C ASN A 206 -13.99 -20.28 -25.98
N LEU A 207 -12.79 -20.52 -26.50
CA LEU A 207 -11.63 -19.68 -26.21
C LEU A 207 -11.85 -18.19 -26.56
N ARG A 208 -12.60 -17.87 -27.62
CA ARG A 208 -12.84 -16.46 -28.00
C ARG A 208 -13.69 -15.76 -26.95
N ALA A 209 -14.73 -16.45 -26.50
CA ALA A 209 -15.64 -16.00 -25.46
C ALA A 209 -14.92 -15.88 -24.11
N SER A 210 -14.09 -16.87 -23.77
CA SER A 210 -13.31 -16.84 -22.53
C SER A 210 -12.31 -15.68 -22.53
N ILE A 211 -11.58 -15.44 -23.62
CA ILE A 211 -10.68 -14.28 -23.74
C ILE A 211 -11.44 -12.96 -23.58
N LEU A 212 -12.62 -12.85 -24.21
CA LEU A 212 -13.47 -11.68 -24.11
C LEU A 212 -13.85 -11.40 -22.64
N ILE A 213 -14.39 -12.39 -21.93
CA ILE A 213 -14.80 -12.27 -20.51
C ILE A 213 -13.59 -11.96 -19.63
N SER A 214 -12.52 -12.75 -19.76
CA SER A 214 -11.29 -12.60 -18.97
C SER A 214 -10.63 -11.23 -19.15
N SER A 215 -10.71 -10.64 -20.34
CA SER A 215 -10.13 -9.31 -20.60
C SER A 215 -10.84 -8.18 -19.86
N LEU A 216 -12.12 -8.35 -19.50
CA LEU A 216 -12.89 -7.33 -18.78
C LEU A 216 -12.51 -7.25 -17.30
N LEU A 217 -12.06 -8.36 -16.71
CA LEU A 217 -11.79 -8.47 -15.28
C LEU A 217 -10.66 -7.51 -14.84
N PRO A 218 -9.45 -7.49 -15.46
CA PRO A 218 -8.42 -6.52 -15.11
C PRO A 218 -8.86 -5.06 -15.32
N VAL A 219 -9.63 -4.80 -16.39
CA VAL A 219 -10.11 -3.44 -16.69
C VAL A 219 -11.12 -2.98 -15.62
N ALA A 220 -11.98 -3.87 -15.15
CA ALA A 220 -12.94 -3.58 -14.09
C ALA A 220 -12.25 -3.30 -12.75
N VAL A 221 -11.23 -4.09 -12.39
CA VAL A 221 -10.39 -3.87 -11.20
C VAL A 221 -9.66 -2.52 -11.30
N LEU A 222 -9.07 -2.20 -12.46
CA LEU A 222 -8.41 -0.91 -12.68
C LEU A 222 -9.39 0.27 -12.53
N MET A 223 -10.59 0.17 -13.10
CA MET A 223 -11.62 1.19 -12.92
C MET A 223 -12.03 1.34 -11.46
N THR A 224 -12.06 0.26 -10.69
CA THR A 224 -12.31 0.30 -9.25
C THR A 224 -11.24 1.14 -8.53
N PHE A 225 -9.96 0.90 -8.82
CA PHE A 225 -8.86 1.71 -8.26
C PHE A 225 -8.93 3.18 -8.66
N VAL A 226 -9.36 3.49 -9.88
CA VAL A 226 -9.59 4.86 -10.33
C VAL A 226 -10.67 5.54 -9.49
N VAL A 227 -11.81 4.87 -9.25
CA VAL A 227 -12.90 5.41 -8.42
C VAL A 227 -12.47 5.53 -6.95
N MET A 228 -11.72 4.56 -6.42
CA MET A 228 -11.16 4.63 -5.06
C MET A 228 -10.28 5.88 -4.88
N ARG A 229 -9.44 6.19 -5.87
CA ARG A 229 -8.59 7.39 -5.84
C ARG A 229 -9.41 8.68 -5.78
N TYR A 230 -10.50 8.78 -6.54
CA TYR A 230 -11.36 9.97 -6.52
C TYR A 230 -12.21 10.09 -5.25
N THR A 231 -12.55 8.97 -4.62
CA THR A 231 -13.36 8.93 -3.39
C THR A 231 -12.52 8.97 -2.11
N GLY A 232 -11.18 8.94 -2.23
CA GLY A 232 -10.26 9.02 -1.10
C GLY A 232 -10.23 7.75 -0.23
N ILE A 233 -10.58 6.59 -0.81
CA ILE A 233 -10.56 5.32 -0.09
C ILE A 233 -9.17 4.68 -0.20
N ASP A 234 -8.54 4.46 0.94
CA ASP A 234 -7.20 3.87 1.01
C ASP A 234 -7.18 2.41 0.54
N ALA A 235 -6.11 2.04 -0.15
CA ALA A 235 -5.79 0.66 -0.52
C ALA A 235 -5.22 -0.11 0.69
N ASN A 236 -6.11 -0.57 1.57
CA ASN A 236 -5.77 -1.45 2.70
C ASN A 236 -6.33 -2.86 2.50
N VAL A 237 -5.96 -3.80 3.38
CA VAL A 237 -6.38 -5.21 3.30
C VAL A 237 -7.87 -5.35 3.12
N VAL A 238 -8.64 -4.67 3.96
CA VAL A 238 -10.09 -4.85 4.03
C VAL A 238 -10.77 -4.22 2.82
N ALA A 239 -10.29 -3.05 2.35
CA ALA A 239 -10.73 -2.47 1.10
C ALA A 239 -10.46 -3.40 -0.10
N LEU A 240 -9.25 -3.98 -0.19
CA LEU A 240 -8.91 -4.92 -1.28
C LEU A 240 -9.69 -6.24 -1.18
N SER A 241 -10.01 -6.73 0.02
CA SER A 241 -10.92 -7.88 0.19
C SER A 241 -12.31 -7.62 -0.39
N GLY A 242 -12.79 -6.37 -0.42
CA GLY A 242 -14.03 -6.03 -1.11
C GLY A 242 -13.95 -6.21 -2.63
N ILE A 243 -12.80 -5.94 -3.24
CA ILE A 243 -12.53 -6.23 -4.66
C ILE A 243 -12.47 -7.74 -4.88
N ALA A 244 -11.77 -8.45 -4.01
CA ALA A 244 -11.63 -9.90 -4.06
C ALA A 244 -12.99 -10.62 -4.06
N ILE A 245 -13.86 -10.26 -3.12
CA ILE A 245 -15.24 -10.77 -3.06
C ILE A 245 -16.04 -10.39 -4.32
N ALA A 246 -15.78 -9.22 -4.90
CA ALA A 246 -16.47 -8.77 -6.09
C ALA A 246 -16.05 -9.53 -7.35
N ILE A 247 -14.79 -9.98 -7.47
CA ILE A 247 -14.26 -10.62 -8.70
C ILE A 247 -15.16 -11.77 -9.17
N GLY A 248 -15.62 -12.64 -8.27
CA GLY A 248 -16.55 -13.73 -8.64
C GLY A 248 -17.81 -13.22 -9.32
N VAL A 249 -18.50 -12.27 -8.70
CA VAL A 249 -19.74 -11.68 -9.24
C VAL A 249 -19.46 -10.82 -10.49
N MET A 250 -18.29 -10.18 -10.58
CA MET A 250 -17.90 -9.38 -11.74
C MET A 250 -17.74 -10.27 -12.99
N VAL A 251 -17.23 -11.48 -12.82
CA VAL A 251 -17.06 -12.44 -13.91
C VAL A 251 -18.40 -12.99 -14.38
N ASP A 252 -19.33 -13.24 -13.46
CA ASP A 252 -20.69 -13.72 -13.78
C ASP A 252 -21.42 -12.81 -14.78
N VAL A 253 -21.28 -11.49 -14.62
CA VAL A 253 -21.85 -10.51 -15.56
C VAL A 253 -21.34 -10.78 -16.98
N GLY A 254 -20.04 -10.99 -17.13
CA GLY A 254 -19.43 -11.30 -18.42
C GLY A 254 -19.89 -12.65 -18.98
N ILE A 255 -19.94 -13.68 -18.15
CA ILE A 255 -20.37 -15.03 -18.53
C ILE A 255 -21.80 -14.99 -19.08
N VAL A 256 -22.77 -14.45 -18.31
CA VAL A 256 -24.19 -14.49 -18.70
C VAL A 256 -24.44 -13.73 -20.00
N PHE A 257 -23.83 -12.55 -20.19
CA PHE A 257 -23.98 -11.80 -21.43
C PHE A 257 -23.40 -12.56 -22.63
N VAL A 258 -22.18 -13.08 -22.50
CA VAL A 258 -21.49 -13.76 -23.61
C VAL A 258 -22.13 -15.11 -23.93
N GLU A 259 -22.54 -15.87 -22.93
CA GLU A 259 -23.28 -17.13 -23.11
C GLU A 259 -24.60 -16.88 -23.84
N ASN A 260 -25.36 -15.84 -23.45
CA ASN A 260 -26.60 -15.53 -24.16
C ASN A 260 -26.35 -15.11 -25.61
N ILE A 261 -25.28 -14.34 -25.88
CA ILE A 261 -24.85 -13.99 -27.23
C ILE A 261 -24.50 -15.24 -28.05
N ILE A 262 -23.71 -16.18 -27.48
CA ILE A 262 -23.33 -17.43 -28.16
C ILE A 262 -24.55 -18.29 -28.45
N ARG A 263 -25.43 -18.48 -27.46
CA ARG A 263 -26.70 -19.21 -27.62
C ARG A 263 -27.48 -18.68 -28.82
N HIS A 264 -27.58 -17.36 -28.96
CA HIS A 264 -28.27 -16.73 -30.10
C HIS A 264 -27.53 -16.89 -31.43
N LEU A 265 -26.20 -16.87 -31.43
CA LEU A 265 -25.39 -17.10 -32.62
C LEU A 265 -25.47 -18.54 -33.13
N GLU A 266 -25.69 -19.50 -32.24
CA GLU A 266 -25.79 -20.93 -32.58
C GLU A 266 -27.16 -21.35 -33.13
N LEU A 267 -28.21 -20.54 -32.89
CA LEU A 267 -29.54 -20.77 -33.44
C LEU A 267 -29.51 -20.88 -34.97
N PRO A 268 -30.20 -21.87 -35.58
CA PRO A 268 -30.15 -22.11 -37.02
C PRO A 268 -30.47 -20.87 -37.88
N GLU A 269 -31.40 -20.03 -37.41
CA GLU A 269 -31.90 -18.83 -38.07
C GLU A 269 -30.89 -17.67 -38.09
N ASN A 270 -29.89 -17.71 -37.20
CA ASN A 270 -28.89 -16.66 -37.05
C ASN A 270 -27.54 -17.02 -37.66
N LYS A 271 -27.38 -18.26 -38.16
CA LYS A 271 -26.15 -18.71 -38.81
C LYS A 271 -25.87 -17.88 -40.07
N GLY A 272 -24.70 -17.25 -40.10
CA GLY A 272 -24.22 -16.49 -41.26
C GLY A 272 -24.61 -15.00 -41.27
N LYS A 273 -25.33 -14.50 -40.25
CA LYS A 273 -25.58 -13.05 -40.10
C LYS A 273 -24.26 -12.30 -39.91
N LYS A 274 -24.07 -11.21 -40.66
CA LYS A 274 -22.84 -10.38 -40.66
C LYS A 274 -23.17 -8.89 -40.72
N GLY A 275 -22.20 -8.05 -40.36
CA GLY A 275 -22.35 -6.61 -40.43
C GLY A 275 -23.46 -6.12 -39.47
N LYS A 276 -24.42 -5.35 -40.00
CA LYS A 276 -25.52 -4.79 -39.19
C LYS A 276 -26.39 -5.86 -38.53
N ALA A 277 -26.65 -6.98 -39.21
CA ALA A 277 -27.48 -8.07 -38.68
C ALA A 277 -26.83 -8.77 -37.47
N LEU A 278 -25.49 -8.84 -37.43
CA LEU A 278 -24.76 -9.37 -36.27
C LEU A 278 -24.80 -8.39 -35.09
N LEU A 279 -24.67 -7.10 -35.37
CA LEU A 279 -24.75 -6.05 -34.35
C LEU A 279 -26.14 -6.02 -33.70
N GLU A 280 -27.20 -6.10 -34.51
CA GLU A 280 -28.58 -6.15 -34.03
C GLU A 280 -28.86 -7.43 -33.22
N LEU A 281 -28.34 -8.57 -33.67
CA LEU A 281 -28.44 -9.82 -32.91
C LEU A 281 -27.78 -9.68 -31.53
N ILE A 282 -26.53 -9.22 -31.47
CA ILE A 282 -25.81 -9.01 -30.20
C ILE A 282 -26.58 -8.05 -29.31
N HIS A 283 -27.08 -6.95 -29.85
CA HIS A 283 -27.89 -5.99 -29.10
C HIS A 283 -29.15 -6.63 -28.50
N CYS A 284 -29.93 -7.36 -29.30
CA CYS A 284 -31.14 -8.05 -28.82
C CYS A 284 -30.80 -9.09 -27.73
N SER A 285 -29.74 -9.89 -27.93
CA SER A 285 -29.28 -10.87 -26.94
C SER A 285 -28.82 -10.20 -25.64
N THR A 286 -28.14 -9.05 -25.71
CA THR A 286 -27.74 -8.31 -24.51
C THR A 286 -28.97 -7.75 -23.79
N VAL A 287 -29.92 -7.14 -24.51
CA VAL A 287 -31.11 -6.52 -23.92
C VAL A 287 -32.01 -7.54 -23.21
N GLU A 288 -32.16 -8.75 -23.75
CA GLU A 288 -32.98 -9.82 -23.16
C GLU A 288 -32.59 -10.14 -21.70
N VAL A 289 -31.28 -10.22 -21.41
CA VAL A 289 -30.77 -10.58 -20.07
C VAL A 289 -30.40 -9.38 -19.21
N SER A 290 -30.29 -8.17 -19.79
CA SER A 290 -29.86 -6.96 -19.09
C SER A 290 -30.70 -6.64 -17.86
N GLY A 291 -32.03 -6.80 -17.94
CA GLY A 291 -32.93 -6.52 -16.82
C GLY A 291 -32.71 -7.44 -15.62
N ALA A 292 -32.50 -8.74 -15.87
CA ALA A 292 -32.22 -9.73 -14.84
C ALA A 292 -30.87 -9.47 -14.15
N ILE A 293 -29.83 -9.23 -14.94
CA ILE A 293 -28.47 -8.93 -14.43
C ILE A 293 -28.46 -7.63 -13.61
N THR A 294 -29.13 -6.58 -14.11
CA THR A 294 -29.24 -5.30 -13.38
C THR A 294 -29.90 -5.49 -12.02
N THR A 295 -30.98 -6.27 -11.98
CA THR A 295 -31.70 -6.55 -10.73
C THR A 295 -30.84 -7.36 -9.76
N ALA A 296 -30.14 -8.40 -10.24
CA ALA A 296 -29.24 -9.23 -9.44
C ALA A 296 -28.04 -8.43 -8.86
N LEU A 297 -27.46 -7.53 -9.64
CA LEU A 297 -26.38 -6.67 -9.15
C LEU A 297 -26.90 -5.62 -8.16
N ALA A 298 -28.05 -5.03 -8.44
CA ALA A 298 -28.68 -4.06 -7.53
C ALA A 298 -28.97 -4.70 -6.16
N THR A 299 -29.54 -5.91 -6.11
CA THR A 299 -29.76 -6.62 -4.83
C THR A 299 -28.45 -6.96 -4.13
N THR A 300 -27.39 -7.29 -4.89
CA THR A 300 -26.05 -7.55 -4.34
C THR A 300 -25.39 -6.31 -3.75
N VAL A 301 -25.62 -5.13 -4.32
CA VAL A 301 -25.15 -3.84 -3.78
C VAL A 301 -25.99 -3.43 -2.58
N VAL A 302 -27.32 -3.50 -2.68
CA VAL A 302 -28.25 -3.10 -1.60
C VAL A 302 -28.07 -3.97 -0.36
N SER A 303 -27.74 -5.27 -0.50
CA SER A 303 -27.48 -6.15 0.65
C SER A 303 -26.28 -5.71 1.51
N PHE A 304 -25.39 -4.87 0.97
CA PHE A 304 -24.25 -4.30 1.71
C PHE A 304 -24.52 -2.90 2.26
N LEU A 305 -25.67 -2.30 1.97
CA LEU A 305 -26.07 -1.01 2.51
C LEU A 305 -26.05 -0.96 4.06
N PRO A 306 -26.45 -2.03 4.79
CA PRO A 306 -26.38 -2.06 6.26
C PRO A 306 -24.98 -1.77 6.83
N VAL A 307 -23.90 -2.12 6.11
CA VAL A 307 -22.51 -1.90 6.54
C VAL A 307 -22.19 -0.42 6.72
N PHE A 308 -22.84 0.47 5.96
CA PHE A 308 -22.63 1.91 6.09
C PHE A 308 -23.19 2.51 7.39
N PHE A 309 -24.09 1.81 8.07
CA PHE A 309 -24.65 2.23 9.35
C PHE A 309 -23.76 1.87 10.55
N MET A 310 -22.66 1.15 10.35
CA MET A 310 -21.70 0.86 11.42
C MET A 310 -20.90 2.12 11.80
N GLU A 311 -20.85 2.50 13.08
CA GLU A 311 -20.27 3.78 13.51
C GLU A 311 -18.82 3.67 14.02
N ASN A 312 -18.55 2.69 14.87
CA ASN A 312 -17.31 2.62 15.66
C ASN A 312 -16.15 1.95 14.89
N ALA A 313 -15.33 1.16 15.60
CA ALA A 313 -14.21 0.42 15.03
C ALA A 313 -14.65 -0.46 13.85
N GLU A 314 -15.82 -1.07 13.96
CA GLU A 314 -16.42 -1.90 12.91
C GLU A 314 -16.69 -1.08 11.63
N GLY A 315 -17.23 0.13 11.76
CA GLY A 315 -17.47 1.01 10.61
C GLY A 315 -16.18 1.43 9.92
N LYS A 316 -15.14 1.77 10.67
CA LYS A 316 -13.82 2.09 10.11
C LYS A 316 -13.19 0.91 9.37
N LEU A 317 -13.47 -0.31 9.83
CA LEU A 317 -12.96 -1.54 9.22
C LEU A 317 -13.75 -1.93 7.96
N PHE A 318 -15.08 -1.94 8.02
CA PHE A 318 -15.92 -2.55 6.98
C PHE A 318 -16.51 -1.57 5.96
N LYS A 319 -16.63 -0.26 6.26
CA LYS A 319 -17.09 0.73 5.26
C LYS A 319 -16.22 0.74 4.00
N PRO A 320 -14.87 0.74 4.08
CA PRO A 320 -14.03 0.66 2.90
C PRO A 320 -14.32 -0.57 2.04
N LEU A 321 -14.55 -1.74 2.66
CA LEU A 321 -14.90 -2.98 1.97
C LEU A 321 -16.24 -2.88 1.22
N ALA A 322 -17.25 -2.26 1.83
CA ALA A 322 -18.55 -2.07 1.18
C ALA A 322 -18.44 -1.12 -0.04
N PHE A 323 -17.66 -0.05 0.08
CA PHE A 323 -17.41 0.86 -1.03
C PHE A 323 -16.68 0.19 -2.19
N THR A 324 -15.54 -0.48 -1.92
CA THR A 324 -14.75 -1.11 -2.98
C THR A 324 -15.52 -2.19 -3.70
N LYS A 325 -16.28 -3.02 -2.98
CA LYS A 325 -17.19 -4.00 -3.58
C LYS A 325 -18.21 -3.32 -4.50
N THR A 326 -18.87 -2.25 -4.02
CA THR A 326 -19.89 -1.53 -4.78
C THR A 326 -19.30 -0.90 -6.05
N PHE A 327 -18.12 -0.31 -5.96
CA PHE A 327 -17.41 0.27 -7.10
C PHE A 327 -17.02 -0.81 -8.11
N ALA A 328 -16.53 -1.95 -7.64
CA ALA A 328 -16.15 -3.08 -8.48
C ALA A 328 -17.35 -3.66 -9.25
N LEU A 329 -18.48 -3.87 -8.58
CA LEU A 329 -19.72 -4.32 -9.23
C LEU A 329 -20.25 -3.29 -10.23
N SER A 330 -20.23 -2.01 -9.87
CA SER A 330 -20.68 -0.94 -10.76
C SER A 330 -19.78 -0.84 -11.99
N ALA A 331 -18.46 -0.95 -11.82
CA ALA A 331 -17.49 -0.95 -12.92
C ALA A 331 -17.69 -2.15 -13.86
N SER A 332 -17.87 -3.36 -13.30
CA SER A 332 -18.15 -4.55 -14.12
C SER A 332 -19.48 -4.44 -14.86
N PHE A 333 -20.52 -3.90 -14.23
CA PHE A 333 -21.81 -3.69 -14.89
C PHE A 333 -21.71 -2.73 -16.07
N ILE A 334 -21.05 -1.59 -15.89
CA ILE A 334 -20.85 -0.59 -16.96
C ILE A 334 -20.06 -1.22 -18.11
N LEU A 335 -19.01 -1.99 -17.81
CA LEU A 335 -18.27 -2.74 -18.82
C LEU A 335 -19.13 -3.77 -19.54
N GLY A 336 -19.95 -4.52 -18.80
CA GLY A 336 -20.81 -5.57 -19.33
C GLY A 336 -21.89 -5.06 -20.28
N ILE A 337 -22.44 -3.86 -20.03
CA ILE A 337 -23.46 -3.27 -20.92
C ILE A 337 -22.84 -2.50 -22.09
N VAL A 338 -21.74 -1.76 -21.85
CA VAL A 338 -21.20 -0.84 -22.86
C VAL A 338 -20.07 -1.47 -23.68
N VAL A 339 -19.10 -2.07 -23.00
CA VAL A 339 -17.84 -2.52 -23.63
C VAL A 339 -17.95 -3.96 -24.13
N LEU A 340 -18.61 -4.84 -23.38
CA LEU A 340 -18.72 -6.25 -23.75
C LEU A 340 -19.45 -6.46 -25.09
N PRO A 341 -20.62 -5.86 -25.39
CA PRO A 341 -21.31 -6.11 -26.66
C PRO A 341 -20.52 -5.58 -27.86
N THR A 342 -19.81 -4.46 -27.67
CA THR A 342 -18.97 -3.87 -28.72
C THR A 342 -17.74 -4.73 -29.00
N LEU A 343 -17.07 -5.24 -27.95
CA LEU A 343 -15.97 -6.18 -28.10
C LEU A 343 -16.44 -7.53 -28.67
N ALA A 344 -17.62 -8.02 -28.27
CA ALA A 344 -18.22 -9.23 -28.81
C ALA A 344 -18.44 -9.10 -30.32
N TYR A 345 -18.96 -7.96 -30.78
CA TYR A 345 -19.10 -7.70 -32.21
C TYR A 345 -17.77 -7.81 -32.95
N TRP A 346 -16.70 -7.18 -32.45
CA TRP A 346 -15.38 -7.28 -33.08
C TRP A 346 -14.82 -8.70 -33.09
N PHE A 347 -14.94 -9.43 -31.97
CA PHE A 347 -14.45 -10.81 -31.84
C PHE A 347 -15.20 -11.81 -32.72
N PHE A 348 -16.51 -11.66 -32.88
CA PHE A 348 -17.36 -12.58 -33.66
C PHE A 348 -17.56 -12.14 -35.12
N ALA A 349 -17.44 -10.85 -35.46
CA ALA A 349 -17.52 -10.38 -36.85
C ALA A 349 -16.28 -10.76 -37.69
N THR A 350 -15.15 -11.03 -37.03
CA THR A 350 -13.88 -11.29 -37.70
C THR A 350 -13.81 -12.72 -38.25
N ASP A 351 -14.20 -12.89 -39.51
CA ASP A 351 -13.87 -14.07 -40.32
C ASP A 351 -12.61 -13.79 -41.14
N ILE A 352 -11.47 -14.36 -40.74
CA ILE A 352 -10.22 -14.26 -41.51
C ILE A 352 -10.31 -15.18 -42.74
N LYS A 353 -10.94 -14.68 -43.81
CA LYS A 353 -11.20 -15.46 -45.04
C LYS A 353 -9.97 -15.67 -45.94
N LYS A 354 -8.89 -14.91 -45.78
CA LYS A 354 -7.67 -15.05 -46.61
C LYS A 354 -6.64 -15.94 -45.91
N GLU A 355 -6.31 -17.08 -46.53
CA GLU A 355 -5.36 -18.07 -46.01
C GLU A 355 -3.97 -17.47 -45.70
N LYS A 356 -3.47 -16.57 -46.56
CA LYS A 356 -2.22 -15.83 -46.32
C LYS A 356 -2.30 -14.91 -45.11
N THR A 357 -3.42 -14.22 -44.90
CA THR A 357 -3.62 -13.33 -43.74
C THR A 357 -3.77 -14.14 -42.45
N LYS A 358 -4.36 -15.34 -42.54
CA LYS A 358 -4.44 -16.30 -41.42
C LYS A 358 -3.05 -16.82 -41.05
N LYS A 359 -2.22 -17.20 -42.04
CA LYS A 359 -0.82 -17.64 -41.81
C LYS A 359 0.04 -16.52 -41.22
N ILE A 360 -0.01 -15.30 -41.76
CA ILE A 360 0.72 -14.14 -41.21
C ILE A 360 0.25 -13.79 -39.79
N GLY A 361 -1.06 -13.78 -39.56
CA GLY A 361 -1.63 -13.53 -38.22
C GLY A 361 -1.18 -14.56 -37.19
N ASN A 362 -1.16 -15.84 -37.54
CA ASN A 362 -0.71 -16.91 -36.64
C ASN A 362 0.81 -16.86 -36.39
N ILE A 363 1.61 -16.47 -37.39
CA ILE A 363 3.06 -16.22 -37.22
C ILE A 363 3.28 -15.03 -36.30
N SER A 364 2.54 -13.93 -36.46
CA SER A 364 2.63 -12.79 -35.55
C SER A 364 2.17 -13.15 -34.13
N LEU A 365 1.19 -14.04 -33.98
CA LEU A 365 0.72 -14.54 -32.68
C LEU A 365 1.80 -15.38 -31.99
N ALA A 366 2.48 -16.25 -32.76
CA ALA A 366 3.59 -17.04 -32.26
C ALA A 366 4.80 -16.16 -31.88
N LEU A 367 5.14 -15.18 -32.72
CA LEU A 367 6.25 -14.27 -32.47
C LEU A 367 5.96 -13.33 -31.28
N ALA A 368 4.74 -12.81 -31.19
CA ALA A 368 4.27 -12.02 -30.06
C ALA A 368 4.29 -12.85 -28.76
N GLY A 369 3.89 -14.11 -28.81
CA GLY A 369 4.01 -15.02 -27.67
C GLY A 369 5.46 -15.19 -27.19
N VAL A 370 6.41 -15.36 -28.10
CA VAL A 370 7.84 -15.48 -27.73
C VAL A 370 8.38 -14.17 -27.17
N VAL A 371 8.06 -13.04 -27.81
CA VAL A 371 8.50 -11.71 -27.39
C VAL A 371 7.93 -11.35 -26.02
N PHE A 372 6.64 -11.62 -25.78
CA PHE A 372 6.02 -11.39 -24.49
C PHE A 372 6.55 -12.34 -23.41
N ALA A 373 6.85 -13.60 -23.74
CA ALA A 373 7.46 -14.53 -22.79
C ALA A 373 8.86 -14.05 -22.34
N ILE A 374 9.64 -13.51 -23.27
CA ILE A 374 10.98 -12.97 -22.96
C ILE A 374 10.88 -11.65 -22.20
N TYR A 375 9.96 -10.75 -22.58
CA TYR A 375 9.84 -9.42 -21.98
C TYR A 375 9.25 -9.44 -20.57
N PHE A 376 8.19 -10.22 -20.35
CA PHE A 376 7.54 -10.32 -19.04
C PHE A 376 8.15 -11.41 -18.15
N GLY A 377 8.99 -12.29 -18.68
CA GLY A 377 9.54 -13.43 -17.94
C GLY A 377 8.47 -14.43 -17.48
N MET A 378 7.25 -14.33 -18.02
CA MET A 378 6.10 -15.16 -17.65
C MET A 378 5.95 -16.32 -18.64
N TRP A 379 5.48 -17.47 -18.16
CA TRP A 379 5.20 -18.63 -19.01
C TRP A 379 3.88 -18.51 -19.78
N LEU A 380 2.96 -17.61 -19.39
CA LEU A 380 1.65 -17.41 -20.02
C LEU A 380 1.71 -17.17 -21.55
N PRO A 381 2.62 -16.34 -22.09
CA PRO A 381 2.69 -16.07 -23.52
C PRO A 381 3.17 -17.28 -24.34
N LEU A 382 3.75 -18.31 -23.71
CA LEU A 382 4.03 -19.58 -24.39
C LEU A 382 2.74 -20.28 -24.84
N ALA A 383 1.60 -20.10 -24.15
CA ALA A 383 0.31 -20.57 -24.67
C ALA A 383 0.01 -19.97 -26.05
N LEU A 384 0.27 -18.67 -26.23
CA LEU A 384 0.09 -17.97 -27.51
C LEU A 384 1.06 -18.52 -28.57
N THR A 385 2.28 -18.90 -28.19
CA THR A 385 3.24 -19.56 -29.09
C THR A 385 2.76 -20.95 -29.52
N LEU A 386 2.24 -21.75 -28.59
CA LEU A 386 1.74 -23.11 -28.86
C LEU A 386 0.48 -23.06 -29.74
N ILE A 387 -0.41 -22.10 -29.50
CA ILE A 387 -1.60 -21.86 -30.33
C ILE A 387 -1.18 -21.39 -31.73
N GLY A 388 -0.24 -20.45 -31.82
CA GLY A 388 0.30 -19.96 -33.08
C GLY A 388 0.97 -21.06 -33.91
N LEU A 389 1.85 -21.86 -33.29
CA LEU A 389 2.51 -23.01 -33.91
C LEU A 389 1.49 -24.06 -34.38
N LYS A 390 0.55 -24.45 -33.53
CA LYS A 390 -0.50 -25.41 -33.89
C LYS A 390 -1.34 -24.92 -35.08
N ASN A 391 -1.68 -23.64 -35.13
CA ASN A 391 -2.40 -23.06 -36.25
C ASN A 391 -1.57 -22.97 -37.55
N ILE A 392 -0.23 -22.93 -37.47
CA ILE A 392 0.69 -22.97 -38.62
C ILE A 392 0.81 -24.40 -39.17
N PHE A 393 0.90 -25.40 -38.30
CA PHE A 393 1.04 -26.82 -38.66
C PHE A 393 -0.31 -27.52 -38.94
N HIS A 394 -1.42 -26.79 -38.97
CA HIS A 394 -2.77 -27.32 -39.22
C HIS A 394 -2.88 -28.08 -40.56
N ASP A 395 -2.11 -27.69 -41.58
CA ASP A 395 -2.12 -28.34 -42.90
C ASP A 395 -1.33 -29.67 -42.94
N GLN A 396 -0.50 -29.96 -41.93
CA GLN A 396 0.34 -31.17 -41.84
C GLN A 396 -0.18 -32.20 -40.81
N LEU A 397 -1.25 -31.88 -40.09
CA LEU A 397 -1.83 -32.75 -39.07
C LEU A 397 -2.80 -33.78 -39.71
N PRO A 398 -2.75 -35.07 -39.29
CA PRO A 398 -3.66 -36.11 -39.80
C PRO A 398 -5.14 -35.72 -39.69
N GLN A 399 -5.96 -36.04 -40.71
CA GLN A 399 -7.40 -35.67 -40.78
C GLN A 399 -8.24 -36.07 -39.54
N LYS A 400 -7.82 -37.07 -38.77
CA LYS A 400 -8.46 -37.46 -37.49
C LYS A 400 -8.29 -36.42 -36.37
N ILE A 401 -7.21 -35.64 -36.38
CA ILE A 401 -6.90 -34.63 -35.35
C ILE A 401 -7.60 -33.30 -35.65
N GLY A 402 -7.94 -33.03 -36.93
CA GLY A 402 -8.66 -31.82 -37.34
C GLY A 402 -10.04 -31.65 -36.69
N LYS A 403 -10.69 -32.75 -36.28
CA LYS A 403 -12.00 -32.71 -35.60
C LYS A 403 -11.92 -32.20 -34.15
N TYR A 404 -10.76 -32.35 -33.50
CA TYR A 404 -10.53 -31.96 -32.10
C TYR A 404 -9.75 -30.65 -31.96
N THR A 405 -9.72 -29.84 -33.02
CA THR A 405 -8.92 -28.61 -33.07
C THR A 405 -9.31 -27.64 -31.95
N THR A 406 -10.59 -27.47 -31.62
CA THR A 406 -11.02 -26.57 -30.53
C THR A 406 -10.65 -27.12 -29.16
N GLU A 407 -10.89 -28.42 -28.92
CA GLU A 407 -10.55 -29.11 -27.67
C GLU A 407 -9.06 -29.08 -27.36
N ILE A 408 -8.21 -29.26 -28.38
CA ILE A 408 -6.75 -29.20 -28.22
C ILE A 408 -6.32 -27.78 -27.84
N THR A 409 -6.93 -26.74 -28.44
CA THR A 409 -6.61 -25.35 -28.08
C THR A 409 -7.00 -25.05 -26.64
N LEU A 410 -8.21 -25.46 -26.22
CA LEU A 410 -8.69 -25.29 -24.85
C LEU A 410 -7.77 -26.04 -23.87
N GLY A 411 -7.41 -27.29 -24.18
CA GLY A 411 -6.50 -28.09 -23.38
C GLY A 411 -5.11 -27.45 -23.21
N ILE A 412 -4.55 -26.86 -24.26
CA ILE A 412 -3.28 -26.12 -24.18
C ILE A 412 -3.41 -24.90 -23.25
N VAL A 413 -4.44 -24.07 -23.45
CA VAL A 413 -4.63 -22.86 -22.63
C VAL A 413 -4.87 -23.23 -21.18
N LEU A 414 -5.72 -24.21 -20.93
CA LEU A 414 -6.03 -24.71 -19.59
C LEU A 414 -4.77 -25.25 -18.91
N THR A 415 -3.95 -26.05 -19.62
CA THR A 415 -2.68 -26.57 -19.08
C THR A 415 -1.71 -25.44 -18.71
N VAL A 416 -1.57 -24.42 -19.56
CA VAL A 416 -0.68 -23.29 -19.27
C VAL A 416 -1.20 -22.42 -18.13
N THR A 417 -2.51 -22.16 -18.08
CA THR A 417 -3.13 -21.41 -16.96
C THR A 417 -2.97 -22.15 -15.65
N VAL A 418 -3.17 -23.48 -15.63
CA VAL A 418 -2.94 -24.31 -14.44
C VAL A 418 -1.47 -24.31 -14.04
N PHE A 419 -0.56 -24.40 -15.01
CA PHE A 419 0.88 -24.34 -14.74
C PHE A 419 1.28 -23.02 -14.10
N LEU A 420 0.75 -21.90 -14.59
CA LEU A 420 1.00 -20.59 -13.99
C LEU A 420 0.43 -20.50 -12.58
N LEU A 421 -0.79 -21.01 -12.38
CA LEU A 421 -1.40 -21.05 -11.05
C LEU A 421 -0.56 -21.90 -10.09
N THR A 422 -0.01 -23.01 -10.56
CA THR A 422 0.92 -23.82 -9.78
C THR A 422 2.19 -23.05 -9.43
N GLU A 423 2.78 -22.34 -10.38
CA GLU A 423 4.02 -21.57 -10.16
C GLU A 423 3.83 -20.47 -9.11
N GLU A 424 2.66 -19.83 -9.14
CA GLU A 424 2.33 -18.68 -8.30
C GLU A 424 1.73 -19.07 -6.94
N TRP A 425 0.90 -20.12 -6.89
CA TRP A 425 0.22 -20.58 -5.67
C TRP A 425 1.05 -21.57 -4.85
N ARG A 426 1.81 -22.46 -5.51
CA ARG A 426 2.63 -23.54 -4.91
C ARG A 426 1.98 -24.18 -3.67
N PRO A 427 0.84 -24.89 -3.82
CA PRO A 427 0.02 -25.34 -2.70
C PRO A 427 0.74 -26.27 -1.70
N LEU A 428 1.74 -27.04 -2.14
CA LEU A 428 2.55 -27.91 -1.28
C LEU A 428 3.80 -27.20 -0.73
N GLY A 429 3.89 -25.88 -0.88
CA GLY A 429 5.01 -25.06 -0.45
C GLY A 429 6.20 -25.07 -1.40
N HIS A 430 7.16 -24.17 -1.12
CA HIS A 430 8.35 -23.95 -1.94
C HIS A 430 9.40 -25.07 -1.82
N GLY A 431 9.29 -25.95 -0.82
CA GLY A 431 10.21 -27.08 -0.63
C GLY A 431 9.97 -28.26 -1.58
N ASN A 432 8.82 -28.31 -2.26
CA ASN A 432 8.45 -29.38 -3.18
C ASN A 432 8.74 -29.00 -4.64
N ASN A 433 9.08 -29.99 -5.46
CA ASN A 433 9.34 -29.78 -6.88
C ASN A 433 8.08 -29.24 -7.60
N LEU A 434 8.27 -28.34 -8.56
CA LEU A 434 7.18 -27.67 -9.27
C LEU A 434 6.25 -28.66 -9.98
N LEU A 435 6.79 -29.79 -10.45
CA LEU A 435 5.99 -30.87 -11.05
C LEU A 435 5.02 -31.53 -10.06
N VAL A 436 5.42 -31.70 -8.80
CA VAL A 436 4.54 -32.29 -7.77
C VAL A 436 3.42 -31.32 -7.42
N ASN A 437 3.76 -30.04 -7.27
CA ASN A 437 2.78 -28.98 -7.13
C ASN A 437 1.81 -28.93 -8.33
N PHE A 438 2.30 -29.16 -9.56
CA PHE A 438 1.48 -29.15 -10.77
C PHE A 438 0.47 -30.28 -10.78
N PHE A 439 0.90 -31.52 -10.55
CA PHE A 439 -0.02 -32.67 -10.48
C PHE A 439 -1.07 -32.49 -9.38
N PHE A 440 -0.67 -31.99 -8.21
CA PHE A 440 -1.61 -31.71 -7.13
C PHE A 440 -2.65 -30.65 -7.54
N THR A 441 -2.21 -29.57 -8.17
CA THR A 441 -3.10 -28.49 -8.64
C THR A 441 -4.07 -29.01 -9.70
N VAL A 442 -3.60 -29.81 -10.66
CA VAL A 442 -4.46 -30.44 -11.68
C VAL A 442 -5.52 -31.35 -11.06
N ILE A 443 -5.15 -32.19 -10.08
CA ILE A 443 -6.09 -33.09 -9.40
C ILE A 443 -7.15 -32.28 -8.64
N LEU A 444 -6.73 -31.28 -7.88
CA LEU A 444 -7.62 -30.44 -7.09
C LEU A 444 -8.61 -29.69 -8.00
N LEU A 445 -8.11 -29.01 -9.04
CA LEU A 445 -8.94 -28.30 -10.00
C LEU A 445 -9.86 -29.24 -10.76
N GLY A 446 -9.36 -30.39 -11.19
CA GLY A 446 -10.16 -31.42 -11.86
C GLY A 446 -11.32 -31.90 -10.99
N LEU A 447 -11.11 -32.06 -9.68
CA LEU A 447 -12.16 -32.43 -8.74
C LEU A 447 -13.18 -31.29 -8.57
N ILE A 448 -12.72 -30.06 -8.34
CA ILE A 448 -13.61 -28.90 -8.15
C ILE A 448 -14.45 -28.63 -9.41
N LEU A 449 -13.79 -28.56 -10.56
CA LEU A 449 -14.45 -28.31 -11.85
C LEU A 449 -15.34 -29.50 -12.25
N GLY A 450 -14.93 -30.73 -11.92
CA GLY A 450 -15.75 -31.91 -12.15
C GLY A 450 -17.05 -31.87 -11.36
N VAL A 451 -17.00 -31.49 -10.08
CA VAL A 451 -18.21 -31.25 -9.27
C VAL A 451 -19.05 -30.12 -9.85
N LEU A 452 -18.42 -29.01 -10.26
CA LEU A 452 -19.13 -27.88 -10.84
C LEU A 452 -19.86 -28.24 -12.14
N MET A 453 -19.23 -29.03 -13.00
CA MET A 453 -19.82 -29.59 -14.23
C MET A 453 -20.94 -30.61 -13.99
N THR A 454 -21.11 -31.12 -12.77
CA THR A 454 -22.29 -31.95 -12.43
C THR A 454 -23.50 -31.13 -11.99
N ILE A 455 -23.30 -29.86 -11.65
CA ILE A 455 -24.34 -28.94 -11.18
C ILE A 455 -24.94 -28.15 -12.36
N VAL A 456 -24.11 -27.81 -13.35
CA VAL A 456 -24.49 -27.18 -14.63
C VAL A 456 -24.93 -28.24 -15.61
#